data_AF-A0A449BEU2-F1
#
_entry.id   AF-A0A449BEU2-F1
#
_cell.length_a   1.000
_cell.length_b   1.000
_cell.length_c   1.000
_cell.angle_alpha   90.00
_cell.angle_beta   90.00
_cell.angle_gamma   90.00
#
_symmetry.space_group_name_H-M   'P 1'
#
loop_
_entity.id
_entity.type
_entity.pdbx_description
1 polymer ?
#
loop_
_entity_poly.entity_id
_entity_poly.type
_entity_poly.pdbx_seq_one_letter_code
_entity_poly.pdbx_strand_id
1 'polypeptide(L)'
;MNKTKKEKDMYPNIYGYGDLEVLKKEIDKGIFDEQGIRLTNWIHFIDIDGHRRFVPCTEEYFHKHRNLNRNEQRRENRAREKCPVSMDDLKDKYNYEFPDPSYAENIEKQQEEDLVDYLWELISEFKEIEQTIIRLHFEGYTDAQIGVAINRATSSVQERRVRLIEKLKEKATKFR
;
A
#
# COMPACT_ATOMS: atom_id res chain seq x y z
N MET A 1 39.46 -9.63 17.17
CA MET A 1 38.76 -10.47 18.16
C MET A 1 38.02 -9.52 19.09
N ASN A 2 36.69 -9.58 19.17
CA ASN A 2 35.96 -8.68 20.05
C ASN A 2 36.27 -9.06 21.50
N LYS A 3 36.63 -8.06 22.33
CA LYS A 3 36.94 -8.29 23.75
C LYS A 3 35.71 -8.80 24.46
N THR A 4 35.88 -9.78 25.35
CA THR A 4 34.76 -10.35 26.10
C THR A 4 34.24 -9.35 27.15
N LYS A 5 32.98 -9.52 27.60
CA LYS A 5 32.38 -8.65 28.63
C LYS A 5 33.25 -8.57 29.89
N LYS A 6 33.81 -9.70 30.33
CA LYS A 6 34.68 -9.80 31.51
C LYS A 6 35.98 -9.01 31.34
N GLU A 7 36.56 -9.03 30.14
CA GLU A 7 37.75 -8.22 29.83
C GLU A 7 37.46 -6.73 29.83
N LYS A 8 36.27 -6.32 29.36
CA LYS A 8 35.84 -4.91 29.40
C LYS A 8 35.58 -4.45 30.84
N ASP A 9 35.01 -5.30 31.68
CA ASP A 9 34.75 -5.02 33.09
C ASP A 9 36.04 -4.81 33.90
N MET A 10 37.17 -5.40 33.46
CA MET A 10 38.49 -5.19 34.08
C MET A 10 39.08 -3.81 33.80
N TYR A 11 38.61 -3.10 32.76
CA TYR A 11 39.11 -1.78 32.36
C TYR A 11 37.98 -0.75 32.28
N PRO A 12 37.36 -0.40 33.43
CA PRO A 12 36.19 0.48 33.46
C PRO A 12 36.49 1.91 33.02
N ASN A 13 37.73 2.39 33.16
CA ASN A 13 38.14 3.72 32.67
C ASN A 13 38.07 3.85 31.14
N ILE A 14 38.20 2.73 30.41
CA ILE A 14 38.22 2.73 28.93
C ILE A 14 36.84 2.36 28.38
N TYR A 15 36.20 1.34 28.97
CA TYR A 15 34.95 0.76 28.45
C TYR A 15 33.70 1.18 29.22
N GLY A 16 33.86 1.95 30.28
CA GLY A 16 32.80 2.27 31.23
C GLY A 16 32.54 1.14 32.22
N TYR A 17 31.97 1.53 33.35
CA TYR A 17 31.61 0.62 34.43
C TYR A 17 30.44 -0.25 33.98
N GLY A 18 30.57 -1.57 34.14
CA GLY A 18 29.49 -2.52 33.88
C GLY A 18 28.43 -2.57 34.99
N ASP A 19 28.80 -2.13 36.20
CA ASP A 19 27.95 -2.13 37.38
C ASP A 19 27.88 -0.72 38.00
N LEU A 20 26.68 -0.30 38.35
CA LEU A 20 26.39 1.02 38.89
C LEU A 20 26.84 1.17 40.34
N GLU A 21 26.79 0.10 41.13
CA GLU A 21 27.20 0.17 42.54
C GLU A 21 28.70 0.39 42.69
N VAL A 22 29.48 -0.24 41.83
CA VAL A 22 30.93 -0.03 41.75
C VAL A 22 31.23 1.42 41.40
N LEU A 23 30.57 1.96 40.39
CA LEU A 23 30.74 3.35 39.98
C LEU A 23 30.40 4.34 41.09
N LYS A 24 29.28 4.16 41.80
CA LYS A 24 28.89 5.03 42.92
C LYS A 24 29.96 5.05 44.02
N LYS A 25 30.47 3.89 44.40
CA LYS A 25 31.55 3.78 45.40
C LYS A 25 32.81 4.51 44.96
N GLU A 26 33.11 4.55 43.68
CA GLU A 26 34.27 5.27 43.15
C GLU A 26 34.04 6.77 43.06
N ILE A 27 32.84 7.21 42.66
CA ILE A 27 32.43 8.63 42.72
C ILE A 27 32.54 9.16 44.16
N ASP A 28 32.13 8.36 45.14
CA ASP A 28 32.22 8.71 46.57
C ASP A 28 33.69 8.81 47.03
N LYS A 29 34.57 7.96 46.51
CA LYS A 29 36.04 8.05 46.73
C LYS A 29 36.68 9.27 46.06
N GLY A 30 35.98 9.91 45.12
CA GLY A 30 36.43 11.11 44.41
C GLY A 30 37.11 10.77 43.09
N ILE A 31 36.33 10.62 42.02
CA ILE A 31 36.84 10.55 40.64
C ILE A 31 36.97 11.97 40.11
N PHE A 32 38.09 12.25 39.45
CA PHE A 32 38.34 13.51 38.78
C PHE A 32 38.55 13.27 37.29
N ASP A 33 38.13 14.24 36.49
CA ASP A 33 38.44 14.26 35.06
C ASP A 33 39.91 14.60 34.82
N GLU A 34 40.37 14.48 33.57
CA GLU A 34 41.73 14.89 33.13
C GLU A 34 42.05 16.36 33.47
N GLN A 35 41.02 17.18 33.67
CA GLN A 35 41.08 18.61 34.00
C GLN A 35 41.02 18.87 35.52
N GLY A 36 41.01 17.83 36.36
CA GLY A 36 40.93 17.95 37.82
C GLY A 36 39.55 18.32 38.36
N ILE A 37 38.51 18.31 37.52
CA ILE A 37 37.12 18.57 37.92
C ILE A 37 36.51 17.29 38.52
N ARG A 38 35.85 17.41 39.68
CA ARG A 38 35.20 16.27 40.33
C ARG A 38 34.00 15.79 39.52
N LEU A 39 33.95 14.50 39.23
CA LEU A 39 32.82 13.84 38.59
C LEU A 39 31.82 13.41 39.66
N THR A 40 30.59 13.90 39.58
CA THR A 40 29.53 13.68 40.58
C THR A 40 28.40 12.80 40.06
N ASN A 41 28.13 12.85 38.76
CA ASN A 41 27.00 12.19 38.14
C ASN A 41 27.49 11.11 37.16
N TRP A 42 26.56 10.38 36.54
CA TRP A 42 26.87 9.36 35.54
C TRP A 42 25.86 9.35 34.41
N ILE A 43 26.31 8.94 33.23
CA ILE A 43 25.46 8.66 32.07
C ILE A 43 25.65 7.19 31.69
N HIS A 44 24.61 6.61 31.08
CA HIS A 44 24.70 5.27 30.53
C HIS A 44 24.65 5.31 29.01
N PHE A 45 25.36 4.37 28.39
CA PHE A 45 25.26 4.11 26.96
C PHE A 45 25.16 2.61 26.72
N ILE A 46 24.73 2.23 25.53
CA ILE A 46 24.68 0.84 25.09
C ILE A 46 25.89 0.63 24.19
N ASP A 47 26.77 -0.29 24.58
CA ASP A 47 27.93 -0.68 23.77
C ASP A 47 27.48 -1.44 22.51
N ILE A 48 28.37 -1.62 21.54
CA ILE A 48 28.10 -2.36 20.29
C ILE A 48 27.61 -3.79 20.59
N ASP A 49 28.09 -4.38 21.68
CA ASP A 49 27.67 -5.72 22.14
C ASP A 49 26.30 -5.72 22.86
N GLY A 50 25.59 -4.59 22.91
CA GLY A 50 24.29 -4.45 23.57
C GLY A 50 24.35 -4.35 25.10
N HIS A 51 25.55 -4.24 25.68
CA HIS A 51 25.72 -4.11 27.13
C HIS A 51 25.60 -2.66 27.59
N ARG A 52 24.82 -2.43 28.66
CA ARG A 52 24.72 -1.12 29.29
C ARG A 52 26.01 -0.83 30.07
N ARG A 53 26.62 0.31 29.79
CA ARG A 53 27.86 0.79 30.41
C ARG A 53 27.62 2.17 31.02
N PHE A 54 28.28 2.45 32.14
CA PHE A 54 28.15 3.71 32.86
C PHE A 54 29.47 4.48 32.83
N VAL A 55 29.38 5.79 32.58
CA VAL A 55 30.53 6.69 32.55
C VAL A 55 30.28 7.82 33.54
N PRO A 56 31.21 8.08 34.47
CA PRO A 56 31.10 9.23 35.37
C PRO A 56 31.23 10.52 34.57
N CYS A 57 30.48 11.55 34.94
CA CYS A 57 30.46 12.83 34.27
C CYS A 57 30.21 13.98 35.25
N THR A 58 30.50 15.19 34.82
CA THR A 58 30.19 16.41 35.58
C THR A 58 28.67 16.65 35.61
N GLU A 59 28.22 17.37 36.63
CA GLU A 59 26.81 17.73 36.78
C GLU A 59 26.28 18.53 35.58
N GLU A 60 27.06 19.50 35.08
CA GLU A 60 26.70 20.29 33.90
C GLU A 60 26.47 19.40 32.67
N TYR A 61 27.38 18.46 32.43
CA TYR A 61 27.26 17.53 31.30
C TYR A 61 26.06 16.61 31.46
N PHE A 62 25.79 16.12 32.67
CA PHE A 62 24.62 15.30 32.97
C PHE A 62 23.31 16.02 32.61
N HIS A 63 23.14 17.28 33.05
CA HIS A 63 21.94 18.06 32.74
C HIS A 63 21.83 18.37 31.24
N LYS A 64 22.94 18.70 30.58
CA LYS A 64 22.97 18.92 29.13
C LYS A 64 22.54 17.66 28.37
N HIS A 65 23.12 16.50 28.70
CA HIS A 65 22.79 15.23 28.07
C HIS A 65 21.32 14.85 28.29
N ARG A 66 20.80 15.00 29.51
CA ARG A 66 19.38 14.76 29.82
C ARG A 66 18.45 15.64 28.97
N ASN A 67 18.78 16.92 28.83
CA ASN A 67 17.98 17.86 28.04
C ASN A 67 18.03 17.53 26.53
N LEU A 68 19.21 17.13 26.02
CA LEU A 68 19.37 16.68 24.64
C LEU A 68 18.53 15.43 24.36
N ASN A 69 18.60 14.40 25.21
CA ASN A 69 17.80 13.18 25.05
C ASN A 69 16.29 13.48 25.07
N ARG A 70 15.83 14.39 25.93
CA ARG A 70 14.43 14.81 25.97
C ARG A 70 14.01 15.52 24.68
N ASN A 71 14.87 16.38 24.13
CA ASN A 71 14.59 17.07 22.88
C ASN A 71 14.59 16.12 21.69
N GLU A 72 15.48 15.13 21.68
CA GLU A 72 15.53 14.10 20.64
C GLU A 72 14.29 13.21 20.68
N GLN A 73 13.89 12.72 21.86
CA GLN A 73 12.62 11.99 22.03
C GLN A 73 11.41 12.80 21.54
N ARG A 74 11.38 14.12 21.81
CA ARG A 74 10.31 15.00 21.29
C ARG A 74 10.35 15.19 19.78
N ARG A 75 11.52 15.07 19.14
CA ARG A 75 11.64 15.11 17.67
C ARG A 75 11.17 13.80 17.08
N GLU A 76 11.60 12.67 17.66
CA GLU A 76 11.20 11.33 17.24
C GLU A 76 9.68 11.14 17.38
N ASN A 77 9.09 11.54 18.51
CA ASN A 77 7.64 11.48 18.69
C ASN A 77 6.92 12.34 17.65
N ARG A 78 7.38 13.57 17.38
CA ARG A 78 6.80 14.40 16.32
C ARG A 78 6.98 13.81 14.92
N ALA A 79 8.07 13.09 14.66
CA ALA A 79 8.27 12.40 13.39
C ALA A 79 7.32 11.21 13.24
N ARG A 80 7.11 10.44 14.31
CA ARG A 80 6.13 9.34 14.37
C ARG A 80 4.69 9.86 14.26
N GLU A 81 4.36 10.96 14.93
CA GLU A 81 3.05 11.63 14.85
C GLU A 81 2.77 12.25 13.49
N LYS A 82 3.80 12.61 12.71
CA LYS A 82 3.66 13.04 11.31
C LYS A 82 3.48 11.87 10.33
N CYS A 83 3.64 10.63 10.79
CA CYS A 83 3.49 9.40 10.00
C CYS A 83 2.14 8.69 10.19
N PRO A 84 1.01 9.40 10.27
CA PRO A 84 -0.21 8.90 9.67
C PRO A 84 -0.62 9.90 8.58
N VAL A 85 -0.18 9.65 7.35
CA VAL A 85 -0.81 10.34 6.22
C VAL A 85 -2.19 9.73 6.09
N SER A 86 -3.22 10.49 6.48
CA SER A 86 -4.61 10.05 6.31
C SER A 86 -4.98 10.01 4.82
N MET A 87 -6.02 9.26 4.47
CA MET A 87 -6.55 9.28 3.10
C MET A 87 -7.05 10.69 2.73
N ASP A 88 -7.66 11.38 3.69
CA ASP A 88 -8.11 12.76 3.53
C ASP A 88 -6.93 13.71 3.26
N ASP A 89 -5.81 13.54 3.99
CA ASP A 89 -4.58 14.30 3.74
C ASP A 89 -4.00 14.08 2.33
N LEU A 90 -4.05 12.85 1.81
CA LEU A 90 -3.61 12.52 0.45
C LEU A 90 -4.51 13.17 -0.60
N LYS A 91 -5.83 13.13 -0.37
CA LYS A 91 -6.81 13.75 -1.24
C LYS A 91 -6.65 15.27 -1.26
N ASP A 92 -6.57 15.90 -0.09
CA ASP A 92 -6.53 17.37 0.00
C ASP A 92 -5.23 17.96 -0.55
N LYS A 93 -4.08 17.32 -0.33
CA LYS A 93 -2.77 17.86 -0.74
C LYS A 93 -2.38 17.49 -2.15
N TYR A 94 -2.72 16.28 -2.58
CA TYR A 94 -2.22 15.70 -3.83
C TYR A 94 -3.34 15.31 -4.79
N ASN A 95 -4.61 15.53 -4.42
CA ASN A 95 -5.77 15.01 -5.14
C ASN A 95 -5.64 13.51 -5.44
N TYR A 96 -4.98 12.78 -4.53
CA TYR A 96 -4.64 11.39 -4.72
C TYR A 96 -5.77 10.49 -4.19
N GLU A 97 -6.25 9.59 -5.04
CA GLU A 97 -7.18 8.52 -4.69
C GLU A 97 -6.56 7.18 -5.05
N PHE A 98 -6.84 6.16 -4.23
CA PHE A 98 -6.42 4.80 -4.56
C PHE A 98 -7.25 4.30 -5.74
N PRO A 99 -6.63 3.76 -6.80
CA PRO A 99 -7.37 3.10 -7.86
C PRO A 99 -8.07 1.89 -7.27
N ASP A 100 -9.40 1.85 -7.38
CA ASP A 100 -10.21 0.68 -7.04
C ASP A 100 -10.38 -0.17 -8.30
N PRO A 101 -9.73 -1.35 -8.40
CA PRO A 101 -9.85 -2.22 -9.57
C PRO A 101 -11.29 -2.68 -9.80
N SER A 102 -12.09 -2.82 -8.74
CA SER A 102 -13.49 -3.22 -8.85
C SER A 102 -14.33 -2.15 -9.53
N TYR A 103 -13.98 -0.87 -9.40
CA TYR A 103 -14.66 0.22 -10.09
C TYR A 103 -14.44 0.13 -11.61
N ALA A 104 -13.22 -0.18 -12.04
CA ALA A 104 -12.90 -0.38 -13.46
C ALA A 104 -13.63 -1.60 -14.04
N GLU A 105 -13.59 -2.74 -13.33
CA GLU A 105 -14.32 -3.96 -13.73
C GLU A 105 -15.83 -3.73 -13.81
N ASN A 106 -16.40 -2.99 -12.85
CA ASN A 106 -17.82 -2.66 -12.85
C ASN A 106 -18.19 -1.72 -14.00
N ILE A 107 -17.32 -0.75 -14.34
CA ILE A 107 -17.55 0.12 -15.50
C ILE A 107 -17.50 -0.67 -16.80
N GLU A 108 -16.49 -1.53 -16.99
CA GLU A 108 -16.39 -2.35 -18.21
C GLU A 108 -17.62 -3.26 -18.35
N LYS A 109 -18.04 -3.91 -17.26
CA LYS A 109 -19.23 -4.74 -17.24
C LYS A 109 -20.50 -3.95 -17.54
N GLN A 110 -20.65 -2.76 -16.95
CA GLN A 110 -21.78 -1.87 -17.22
C GLN A 110 -21.80 -1.45 -18.70
N GLN A 111 -20.64 -1.14 -19.29
CA GLN A 111 -20.53 -0.82 -20.71
C GLN A 111 -20.90 -2.01 -21.60
N GLU A 112 -20.51 -3.23 -21.23
CA GLU A 112 -20.93 -4.44 -21.96
C GLU A 112 -22.44 -4.65 -21.89
N GLU A 113 -23.04 -4.48 -20.70
CA GLU A 113 -24.49 -4.57 -20.50
C GLU A 113 -25.23 -3.51 -21.34
N ASP A 114 -24.80 -2.25 -21.29
CA ASP A 114 -25.37 -1.15 -22.07
C ASP A 114 -25.29 -1.41 -23.59
N LEU A 115 -24.18 -1.97 -24.07
CA LEU A 115 -23.99 -2.35 -25.48
C LEU A 115 -24.92 -3.48 -25.91
N VAL A 116 -25.14 -4.46 -25.04
CA VAL A 116 -26.06 -5.58 -25.29
C VAL A 116 -27.50 -5.06 -25.35
N ASP A 117 -27.91 -4.22 -24.41
CA ASP A 117 -29.24 -3.63 -24.38
C ASP A 117 -29.51 -2.78 -25.64
N TYR A 118 -28.53 -1.97 -26.05
CA TYR A 118 -28.60 -1.22 -27.30
C TYR A 118 -28.72 -2.12 -28.53
N LEU A 119 -27.97 -3.22 -28.59
CA LEU A 119 -28.07 -4.17 -29.70
C LEU A 119 -29.46 -4.81 -29.76
N TRP A 120 -30.07 -5.11 -28.61
CA TRP A 120 -31.43 -5.62 -28.53
C TRP A 120 -32.48 -4.57 -28.92
N GLU A 121 -32.28 -3.30 -28.56
CA GLU A 121 -33.11 -2.19 -29.03
C GLU A 121 -33.09 -2.12 -30.56
N LEU A 122 -31.91 -2.16 -31.19
CA LEU A 122 -31.77 -2.18 -32.65
C LEU A 122 -32.46 -3.40 -33.28
N ILE A 123 -32.35 -4.57 -32.64
CA ILE A 123 -33.00 -5.80 -33.10
C ILE A 123 -34.53 -5.65 -33.05
N SER A 124 -35.07 -4.99 -32.02
CA SER A 124 -36.52 -4.80 -31.84
C SER A 124 -37.18 -4.03 -32.99
N GLU A 125 -36.43 -3.20 -33.73
CA GLU A 125 -36.93 -2.47 -34.90
C GLU A 125 -37.14 -3.36 -36.14
N PHE A 126 -36.57 -4.56 -36.16
CA PHE A 126 -36.74 -5.51 -37.26
C PHE A 126 -38.06 -6.27 -37.14
N LYS A 127 -38.46 -6.98 -38.20
CA LYS A 127 -39.69 -7.79 -38.18
C LYS A 127 -39.54 -8.99 -37.24
N GLU A 128 -40.62 -9.49 -36.65
CA GLU A 128 -40.59 -10.63 -35.71
C GLU A 128 -39.85 -11.86 -36.24
N ILE A 129 -40.02 -12.19 -37.54
CA ILE A 129 -39.30 -13.29 -38.18
C ILE A 129 -37.79 -13.04 -38.21
N GLU A 130 -37.38 -11.79 -38.46
CA GLU A 130 -35.97 -11.38 -38.51
C GLU A 130 -35.35 -11.37 -37.11
N GLN A 131 -36.08 -10.88 -36.11
CA GLN A 131 -35.70 -10.98 -34.69
C GLN A 131 -35.48 -12.43 -34.29
N THR A 132 -36.38 -13.33 -34.69
CA THR A 132 -36.29 -14.77 -34.39
C THR A 132 -35.05 -15.42 -35.03
N ILE A 133 -34.73 -15.05 -36.28
CA ILE A 133 -33.51 -15.52 -36.96
C ILE A 133 -32.26 -15.08 -36.19
N ILE A 134 -32.21 -13.82 -35.77
CA ILE A 134 -31.05 -13.24 -35.08
C ILE A 134 -30.88 -13.87 -33.70
N ARG A 135 -31.96 -13.98 -32.92
CA ARG A 135 -31.95 -14.61 -31.59
C ARG A 135 -31.47 -16.06 -31.66
N LEU A 136 -32.07 -16.88 -32.52
CA LEU A 136 -31.68 -18.28 -32.67
C LEU A 136 -30.24 -18.43 -33.18
N HIS A 137 -29.76 -17.50 -34.02
CA HIS A 137 -28.37 -17.51 -34.45
C HIS A 137 -27.40 -17.25 -33.28
N PHE A 138 -27.70 -16.27 -32.41
CA PHE A 138 -26.90 -15.99 -31.22
C PHE A 138 -26.95 -17.12 -30.18
N GLU A 139 -28.07 -17.83 -30.09
CA GLU A 139 -28.21 -19.05 -29.28
C GLU A 139 -27.44 -20.27 -29.85
N GLY A 140 -26.79 -20.12 -31.02
CA GLY A 140 -25.93 -21.15 -31.61
C GLY A 140 -26.64 -22.13 -32.56
N TYR A 141 -27.89 -21.87 -32.93
CA TYR A 141 -28.62 -22.73 -33.87
C TYR A 141 -28.08 -22.57 -35.31
N THR A 142 -28.06 -23.69 -36.03
CA THR A 142 -27.69 -23.72 -37.45
C THR A 142 -28.81 -23.17 -38.34
N ASP A 143 -28.47 -22.66 -39.53
CA ASP A 143 -29.46 -22.15 -40.49
C ASP A 143 -30.54 -23.18 -40.87
N ALA A 144 -30.18 -24.47 -40.82
CA ALA A 144 -31.11 -25.56 -41.03
C ALA A 144 -32.16 -25.66 -39.92
N GLN A 145 -31.72 -25.61 -38.66
CA GLN A 145 -32.61 -25.65 -37.49
C GLN A 145 -33.48 -24.39 -37.42
N ILE A 146 -32.91 -23.22 -37.72
CA ILE A 146 -33.66 -21.96 -37.79
C ILE A 146 -34.72 -22.05 -38.88
N GLY A 147 -34.37 -22.56 -40.07
CA GLY A 147 -35.31 -22.77 -41.18
C GLY A 147 -36.48 -23.67 -40.83
N VAL A 148 -36.24 -24.76 -40.08
CA VAL A 148 -37.31 -25.62 -39.54
C VAL A 148 -38.20 -24.84 -38.57
N ALA A 149 -37.63 -24.06 -37.66
CA ALA A 149 -38.38 -23.30 -36.65
C ALA A 149 -39.29 -22.22 -37.26
N ILE A 150 -38.85 -21.55 -38.33
CA ILE A 150 -39.62 -20.47 -39.00
C ILE A 150 -40.36 -20.92 -40.26
N ASN A 151 -40.34 -22.23 -40.57
CA ASN A 151 -40.90 -22.83 -41.77
C ASN A 151 -40.41 -22.17 -43.09
N ARG A 152 -39.09 -22.07 -43.24
CA ARG A 152 -38.41 -21.49 -44.41
C ARG A 152 -37.24 -22.37 -44.88
N ALA A 153 -36.92 -22.27 -46.17
CA ALA A 153 -35.74 -22.91 -46.73
C ALA A 153 -34.45 -22.35 -46.12
N THR A 154 -33.48 -23.22 -45.87
CA THR A 154 -32.18 -22.91 -45.24
C THR A 154 -31.41 -21.81 -45.99
N SER A 155 -31.43 -21.85 -47.32
CA SER A 155 -30.83 -20.82 -48.18
C SER A 155 -31.44 -19.44 -47.96
N SER A 156 -32.76 -19.37 -47.76
CA SER A 156 -33.46 -18.11 -47.48
C SER A 156 -33.13 -17.56 -46.10
N VAL A 157 -32.95 -18.44 -45.10
CA VAL A 157 -32.50 -18.04 -43.75
C VAL A 157 -31.09 -17.48 -43.79
N GLN A 158 -30.17 -18.19 -44.45
CA GLN A 158 -28.78 -17.77 -44.60
C GLN A 158 -28.69 -16.38 -45.26
N GLU A 159 -29.39 -16.19 -46.38
CA GLU A 159 -29.40 -14.91 -47.10
C GLU A 159 -29.97 -13.77 -46.24
N ARG A 160 -31.09 -14.02 -45.55
CA ARG A 160 -31.70 -13.03 -44.64
C ARG A 160 -30.80 -12.71 -43.47
N ARG A 161 -30.17 -13.70 -42.83
CA ARG A 161 -29.25 -13.50 -41.71
C ARG A 161 -28.08 -12.61 -42.12
N VAL A 162 -27.44 -12.89 -43.26
CA VAL A 162 -26.32 -12.08 -43.75
C VAL A 162 -26.75 -10.62 -43.93
N ARG A 163 -27.87 -10.38 -44.64
CA ARG A 163 -28.40 -9.03 -44.83
C ARG A 163 -28.78 -8.34 -43.51
N LEU A 164 -29.30 -9.08 -42.54
CA LEU A 164 -29.67 -8.54 -41.22
C LEU A 164 -28.44 -8.12 -40.42
N ILE A 165 -27.38 -8.93 -40.43
CA ILE A 165 -26.11 -8.60 -39.77
C ILE A 165 -25.48 -7.36 -40.42
N GLU A 166 -25.51 -7.23 -41.74
CA GLU A 166 -25.04 -6.03 -42.44
C GLU A 166 -25.83 -4.78 -42.03
N LYS A 167 -27.16 -4.86 -42.00
CA LYS A 167 -28.01 -3.75 -41.54
C LYS A 167 -27.79 -3.39 -40.07
N LEU A 168 -27.59 -4.38 -39.21
CA LEU A 168 -27.24 -4.17 -37.80
C LEU A 168 -25.89 -3.43 -37.68
N LYS A 169 -24.89 -3.83 -38.47
CA LYS A 169 -23.59 -3.13 -38.53
C LYS A 169 -23.75 -1.69 -38.99
N GLU A 170 -24.50 -1.44 -40.07
CA GLU A 170 -24.77 -0.08 -40.56
C GLU A 170 -25.45 0.79 -39.49
N LYS A 171 -26.47 0.26 -38.80
CA LYS A 171 -27.15 0.97 -37.71
C LYS A 171 -26.22 1.22 -36.52
N ALA A 172 -25.41 0.24 -36.12
CA ALA A 172 -24.46 0.39 -35.02
C ALA A 172 -23.34 1.40 -35.33
N THR A 173 -22.88 1.48 -36.60
CA THR A 173 -21.84 2.48 -36.98
C THR A 173 -22.31 3.93 -36.92
N LYS A 174 -23.62 4.20 -37.02
CA LYS A 174 -24.16 5.55 -36.88
C LYS A 174 -24.10 6.10 -35.45
N PHE A 175 -23.75 5.26 -34.47
CA PHE A 175 -23.71 5.61 -33.05
C PHE A 175 -22.28 5.87 -32.55
N ARG A 176 -21.25 5.74 -33.40
CA ARG A 176 -19.85 5.93 -33.06
C ARG A 176 -19.36 7.36 -33.32
#